data_AF-A0A9E7SPU1-F1
#
_entry.id   AF-A0A9E7SPU1-F1
#
_cell.length_a   1.000
_cell.length_b   1.000
_cell.length_c   1.000
_cell.angle_alpha   90.00
_cell.angle_beta   90.00
_cell.angle_gamma   90.00
#
_symmetry.space_group_name_H-M   'P 1'
#
loop_
_entity.id
_entity.type
_entity.pdbx_description
1 polymer ?
#
loop_
_entity_poly.entity_id
_entity_poly.type
_entity_poly.pdbx_seq_one_letter_code
_entity_poly.pdbx_strand_id
1 'polypeptide(L)' 'MERKRLYRLLLPVVIVLAFLYTLGLAGVVPFTVSYYTTIIFIFLFLFLWWEARFRRN' A
#
# COMPACT_ATOMS: atom_id res chain seq x y z
N MET A 1 1.08 0.29 22.60
CA MET A 1 0.11 -0.68 22.03
C MET A 1 -0.52 -0.19 20.71
N GLU A 2 -0.63 1.13 20.45
CA GLU A 2 -1.27 1.68 19.23
C GLU A 2 -0.49 1.44 17.91
N ARG A 3 0.84 1.46 17.95
CA ARG A 3 1.69 1.24 16.75
C ARG A 3 1.62 -0.18 16.18
N LYS A 4 1.58 -1.19 17.05
CA LYS A 4 1.34 -2.58 16.62
C LYS A 4 -0.02 -2.71 15.93
N ARG A 5 -1.01 -1.89 16.31
CA ARG A 5 -2.33 -1.87 15.67
C ARG A 5 -2.29 -1.24 14.29
N LEU A 6 -1.55 -0.14 14.12
CA LEU A 6 -1.35 0.54 12.82
C LEU A 6 -0.69 -0.36 11.78
N TYR A 7 0.46 -0.96 12.10
CA TYR A 7 1.13 -1.90 11.18
C TYR A 7 0.29 -3.16 10.91
N ARG A 8 -0.43 -3.65 11.92
CA ARG A 8 -1.32 -4.81 11.77
C ARG A 8 -2.56 -4.50 10.91
N LEU A 9 -3.00 -3.25 10.84
CA LEU A 9 -4.06 -2.78 9.95
C LEU A 9 -3.54 -2.45 8.54
N LEU A 10 -2.30 -1.97 8.42
CA LEU A 10 -1.67 -1.74 7.12
C LEU A 10 -1.42 -3.05 6.36
N LEU A 11 -1.09 -4.13 7.09
CA LEU A 11 -0.79 -5.42 6.50
C LEU A 11 -1.93 -5.95 5.59
N PRO A 12 -3.19 -6.07 6.03
CA PRO A 12 -4.28 -6.53 5.16
C PRO A 12 -4.54 -5.56 4.00
N VAL A 13 -4.39 -4.24 4.20
CA VAL A 13 -4.56 -3.24 3.14
C VAL A 13 -3.54 -3.45 2.02
N VAL A 14 -2.27 -3.63 2.38
CA VAL A 14 -1.19 -3.91 1.43
C VAL A 14 -1.41 -5.23 0.69
N ILE A 15 -1.87 -6.27 1.39
CA ILE A 15 -2.15 -7.57 0.77
C ILE A 15 -3.27 -7.45 -0.27
N VAL A 16 -4.36 -6.75 0.06
CA VAL A 16 -5.48 -6.53 -0.88
C VAL A 16 -5.02 -5.72 -2.10
N LEU A 17 -4.26 -4.64 -1.88
CA LEU A 17 -3.70 -3.84 -2.97
C LEU A 17 -2.77 -4.67 -3.85
N ALA A 18 -1.90 -5.51 -3.28
CA ALA A 18 -1.01 -6.37 -4.04
C ALA A 18 -1.78 -7.41 -4.88
N PHE A 19 -2.89 -7.94 -4.34
CA PHE A 19 -3.75 -8.85 -5.08
C PHE A 19 -4.42 -8.18 -6.26
N LEU A 20 -5.01 -6.98 -6.05
CA LEU A 20 -5.62 -6.18 -7.11
C LEU A 20 -4.62 -5.79 -8.20
N TYR A 21 -3.41 -5.40 -7.80
CA TYR A 21 -2.32 -5.09 -8.73
C TYR A 21 -1.96 -6.30 -9.59
N THR A 22 -1.79 -7.47 -8.97
CA THR A 22 -1.48 -8.72 -9.66
C THR A 22 -2.60 -9.13 -10.61
N LEU A 23 -3.86 -9.01 -10.20
CA LEU A 23 -5.01 -9.31 -11.06
C LEU A 23 -5.07 -8.39 -12.28
N GLY A 24 -4.74 -7.10 -12.14
CA GLY A 24 -4.73 -6.19 -13.28
C GLY A 24 -3.52 -6.38 -14.19
N LEU A 25 -2.38 -6.85 -13.67
CA LEU A 25 -1.26 -7.32 -14.49
C LEU A 25 -1.60 -8.62 -15.25
N ALA A 26 -2.33 -9.53 -14.60
CA ALA A 26 -2.80 -10.78 -15.21
C ALA A 26 -3.95 -10.57 -16.22
N GLY A 27 -4.43 -9.33 -16.39
CA GLY A 27 -5.54 -9.00 -17.29
C GLY A 27 -6.92 -9.45 -16.81
N VAL A 28 -7.04 -9.86 -15.54
CA VAL A 28 -8.31 -10.29 -14.93
C VAL A 28 -9.20 -9.09 -14.59
N VAL A 29 -8.59 -7.98 -14.19
CA VAL A 29 -9.27 -6.67 -14.00
C VAL A 29 -8.68 -5.63 -14.94
N PRO A 30 -9.42 -4.56 -15.29
CA PRO A 30 -8.93 -3.54 -16.20
C PRO A 30 -7.60 -2.95 -15.73
N PHE A 31 -6.68 -2.71 -16.67
CA PHE A 31 -5.35 -2.15 -16.37
C PHE A 31 -5.41 -0.83 -15.59
N THR A 32 -6.48 -0.06 -15.80
CA THR A 32 -6.83 1.14 -15.03
C THR A 32 -6.80 0.89 -13.50
N VAL A 33 -7.23 -0.28 -13.04
CA VAL A 33 -7.20 -0.66 -11.62
C VAL A 33 -5.76 -0.81 -11.13
N SER A 34 -4.88 -1.47 -11.89
CA SER A 34 -3.45 -1.57 -11.53
C SER A 34 -2.78 -0.20 -11.50
N TYR A 35 -3.11 0.69 -12.45
CA TYR A 35 -2.58 2.06 -12.47
C TYR A 35 -2.89 2.81 -11.18
N TYR A 36 -4.16 2.83 -10.74
CA TYR A 36 -4.55 3.47 -9.49
C TYR A 36 -3.97 2.77 -8.25
N THR A 37 -3.87 1.45 -8.29
CA THR A 37 -3.27 0.65 -7.20
C THR A 37 -1.80 1.02 -6.98
N THR A 38 -1.03 1.18 -8.07
CA THR A 38 0.37 1.65 -8.01
C THR A 38 0.49 3.04 -7.42
N ILE A 39 -0.38 3.97 -7.83
CA ILE A 39 -0.40 5.34 -7.29
C ILE A 39 -0.64 5.30 -5.78
N ILE A 40 -1.61 4.50 -5.32
CA ILE A 40 -1.91 4.32 -3.89
C ILE A 40 -0.68 3.78 -3.15
N PHE A 41 0.01 2.78 -3.71
CA PHE A 41 1.24 2.24 -3.12
C PHE A 41 2.34 3.29 -2.96
N ILE A 42 2.53 4.17 -3.94
CA ILE A 42 3.51 5.25 -3.89
C ILE A 42 3.20 6.20 -2.73
N PHE A 43 1.95 6.63 -2.58
CA PHE A 43 1.54 7.48 -1.47
C PHE A 43 1.70 6.80 -0.11
N LEU A 44 1.34 5.51 -0.03
CA LEU A 44 1.47 4.72 1.20
C LEU A 44 2.95 4.59 1.60
N PHE A 45 3.83 4.36 0.63
CA PHE A 45 5.26 4.28 0.84
C PHE A 45 5.84 5.64 1.28
N LEU A 46 5.47 6.74 0.62
CA LEU A 46 5.91 8.09 0.99
C LEU A 46 5.46 8.46 2.40
N PHE A 47 4.21 8.14 2.76
CA PHE A 47 3.68 8.39 4.09
C PHE A 47 4.45 7.61 5.17
N LEU A 48 4.68 6.32 4.96
CA LEU A 48 5.47 5.49 5.88
C LEU A 48 6.92 5.95 5.96
N TRP A 49 7.52 6.33 4.83
CA TRP A 49 8.88 6.84 4.77
C TRP A 49 9.03 8.15 5.54
N TRP A 50 8.07 9.06 5.39
CA TRP A 50 8.01 10.31 6.14
C TRP A 50 7.83 10.07 7.65
N GLU A 51 6.90 9.19 8.04
CA GLU A 51 6.69 8.81 9.43
C GLU A 51 7.98 8.21 10.03
N ALA A 52 8.68 7.35 9.28
CA ALA A 52 9.94 6.77 9.70
C ALA A 52 11.07 7.81 9.80
N ARG A 53 11.07 8.83 8.94
CA ARG A 53 12.11 9.87 8.88
C ARG A 53 11.97 10.92 9.99
N PHE A 54 10.75 11.40 10.25
CA PHE A 54 10.47 12.32 11.36
C PHE A 54 10.68 11.68 12.73
N ARG A 55 10.79 10.36 12.79
CA ARG A 55 11.02 9.59 14.02
C ARG A 55 12.46 9.60 14.52
N ARG A 56 13.41 10.03 13.68
CA ARG A 56 14.86 9.94 13.93
C ARG A 56 15.47 11.26 14.40
N ASN A 57 14.65 12.30 14.56
CA ASN A 57 15.02 13.66 14.96
C ASN A 57 14.19 14.10 16.15
#